data_AF-A0A1Z9F4M7-F1
#
_entry.id   AF-A0A1Z9F4M7-F1
#
_cell.length_a   1.000
_cell.length_b   1.000
_cell.length_c   1.000
_cell.angle_alpha   90.00
_cell.angle_beta   90.00
_cell.angle_gamma   90.00
#
_symmetry.space_group_name_H-M   'P 1'
#
loop_
_entity.id
_entity.type
_entity.pdbx_description
1 polymer ?
#
loop_
_entity_poly.entity_id
_entity_poly.type
_entity_poly.pdbx_seq_one_letter_code
_entity_poly.pdbx_strand_id
1 'polypeptide(L)' 'MAGIKQRGIVSIHIPKTYKGEPVKPCRYIGSNGGKGFMTGTVVSTGELVWEPGADRPTPWRTIS' A
#
# COMPACT_ATOMS: atom_id res chain seq x y z
N MET A 1 -18.29 -18.62 -21.91
CA MET A 1 -16.87 -18.77 -22.32
C MET A 1 -15.98 -18.39 -21.13
N ALA A 2 -15.77 -19.30 -20.19
CA ALA A 2 -14.81 -19.07 -19.11
C ALA A 2 -13.41 -19.32 -19.70
N GLY A 3 -12.73 -18.24 -20.10
CA GLY A 3 -11.38 -18.31 -20.65
C GLY A 3 -10.45 -19.09 -19.73
N ILE A 4 -9.47 -19.79 -20.33
CA ILE A 4 -8.42 -20.52 -19.62
C ILE A 4 -7.83 -19.60 -18.56
N LYS A 5 -8.01 -19.95 -17.27
CA LYS A 5 -7.40 -19.20 -16.16
C LYS A 5 -5.89 -19.23 -16.37
N GLN A 6 -5.29 -18.09 -16.71
CA GLN A 6 -3.85 -17.96 -16.79
C GLN A 6 -3.26 -18.39 -15.44
N ARG A 7 -2.44 -19.44 -15.47
CA ARG A 7 -1.64 -19.88 -14.32
C ARG A 7 -0.35 -19.07 -14.35
N GLY A 8 -0.16 -18.17 -13.39
CA GLY A 8 1.01 -17.29 -13.35
C GLY A 8 0.84 -16.14 -12.36
N ILE A 9 1.87 -15.32 -12.25
CA ILE A 9 1.85 -14.10 -11.42
C ILE A 9 0.81 -13.14 -12.02
N VAL A 10 -0.28 -12.89 -11.28
CA VAL A 10 -1.40 -12.04 -11.73
C VAL A 10 -1.06 -10.55 -11.63
N SER A 11 -0.06 -10.19 -10.84
CA SER A 11 0.33 -8.79 -10.62
C SER A 11 1.84 -8.66 -10.44
N ILE A 12 2.47 -7.77 -11.22
CA ILE A 12 3.85 -7.35 -10.99
C ILE A 12 3.84 -6.37 -9.82
N HIS A 13 4.52 -6.71 -8.73
CA HIS A 13 4.71 -5.78 -7.63
C HIS A 13 5.69 -4.69 -8.08
N ILE A 14 5.21 -3.47 -8.23
CA ILE A 14 6.06 -2.31 -8.49
C ILE A 14 6.59 -1.83 -7.13
N PRO A 15 7.92 -1.89 -6.90
CA PRO A 15 8.52 -1.33 -5.69
C PRO A 15 8.20 0.16 -5.62
N LYS A 16 7.82 0.62 -4.43
CA LYS A 16 7.54 2.04 -4.19
C LYS A 16 8.50 2.58 -3.16
N THR A 17 8.77 3.87 -3.26
CA THR A 17 9.59 4.59 -2.29
C THR A 17 8.81 5.68 -1.57
N TYR A 18 9.25 6.05 -0.38
CA TYR A 18 8.75 7.21 0.33
C TYR A 18 9.93 7.93 0.97
N LYS A 19 10.16 9.19 0.60
CA LYS A 19 11.32 9.98 1.06
C LYS A 19 12.67 9.29 0.81
N GLY A 20 12.77 8.52 -0.28
CA GLY A 20 13.97 7.75 -0.62
C GLY A 20 14.08 6.40 0.09
N GLU A 21 13.15 6.05 0.98
CA GLU A 21 13.13 4.77 1.66
C GLU A 21 12.18 3.77 0.98
N PRO A 22 12.53 2.48 0.91
CA PRO A 22 11.65 1.47 0.38
C PRO A 22 10.42 1.31 1.29
N VAL A 23 9.25 1.19 0.67
CA VAL A 23 8.01 0.93 1.39
C VAL A 23 7.40 -0.42 0.99
N LYS A 24 6.77 -1.08 1.96
CA LYS A 24 5.98 -2.28 1.75
C LYS A 24 4.49 -1.96 1.86
N PRO A 25 3.62 -2.59 1.04
CA PRO A 25 2.19 -2.36 1.12
C PRO A 25 1.62 -2.89 2.43
N CYS A 26 0.72 -2.12 3.05
CA CYS A 26 0.04 -2.47 4.29
C CYS A 26 -1.44 -2.09 4.19
N ARG A 27 -2.33 -2.80 4.89
CA ARG A 27 -3.75 -2.42 4.97
C ARG A 27 -3.98 -1.60 6.24
N TYR A 28 -4.51 -0.40 6.08
CA TYR A 28 -4.95 0.43 7.19
C TYR A 28 -6.45 0.25 7.43
N ILE A 29 -6.81 0.02 8.69
CA ILE A 29 -8.19 -0.03 9.17
C ILE A 29 -8.33 1.09 10.18
N GLY A 30 -9.26 2.02 9.93
CA GLY A 30 -9.50 3.15 10.83
C GLY A 30 -10.13 2.72 12.16
N SER A 31 -10.09 3.61 13.14
CA SER A 31 -10.65 3.39 14.49
C SER A 31 -12.12 2.97 14.49
N ASN A 32 -12.91 3.44 13.53
CA ASN A 32 -14.33 3.09 13.38
C ASN A 32 -14.56 1.77 12.62
N GLY A 33 -13.51 1.01 12.32
CA GLY A 33 -13.58 -0.24 11.57
C GLY A 33 -13.92 -0.06 10.07
N GLY A 34 -14.28 -1.16 9.40
CA GLY A 34 -14.73 -1.16 8.01
C GLY A 34 -13.77 -1.82 7.01
N LYS A 35 -13.96 -1.54 5.71
CA LYS A 35 -13.24 -2.21 4.61
C LYS A 35 -11.73 -1.89 4.56
N GLY A 36 -11.30 -0.83 5.25
CA GLY A 36 -9.92 -0.34 5.22
C GLY A 36 -9.49 0.11 3.82
N PHE A 37 -8.24 0.55 3.70
CA PHE A 37 -7.60 0.81 2.41
C PHE A 37 -6.13 0.41 2.43
N MET A 38 -5.54 0.23 1.25
CA MET A 38 -4.11 -0.07 1.13
C MET A 38 -3.29 1.22 1.27
N THR A 39 -2.27 1.18 2.10
CA THR A 39 -1.25 2.21 2.36
C THR A 39 0.15 1.57 2.27
N GLY A 40 1.19 2.32 2.63
CA GLY A 40 2.57 1.84 2.72
C GLY A 40 3.11 1.93 4.15
N THR A 41 4.07 1.07 4.47
CA THR A 41 4.91 1.20 5.67
C THR A 41 6.38 1.25 5.25
N VAL A 42 7.16 2.11 5.90
CA VAL A 42 8.60 2.20 5.67
C VAL A 42 9.25 0.90 6.16
N VAL A 43 10.12 0.29 5.35
CA VAL A 43 10.69 -1.04 5.67
C VAL A 43 11.64 -0.98 6.86
N SER A 44 12.38 0.12 7.01
CA SER A 44 13.38 0.31 8.08
C SER A 44 12.72 0.50 9.47
N THR A 45 11.72 1.38 9.57
CA THR A 45 11.10 1.78 10.84
C THR A 45 9.77 1.07 11.12
N GLY A 46 9.11 0.55 10.09
CA GLY A 46 7.74 0.03 10.20
C GLY A 46 6.67 1.11 10.33
N GLU A 47 7.04 2.38 10.22
CA GLU A 47 6.10 3.50 10.32
C GLU A 47 5.17 3.56 9.10
N LEU A 48 3.93 4.00 9.34
CA LEU A 48 2.98 4.24 8.26
C LEU A 48 3.43 5.45 7.42
N VAL A 49 3.33 5.31 6.11
CA VAL A 49 3.56 6.42 5.19
C VAL A 49 2.46 7.46 5.38
N TRP A 50 2.83 8.65 5.83
CA TRP A 50 1.91 9.70 6.20
C TRP A 50 2.42 11.07 5.72
N GLU A 51 1.63 11.75 4.89
CA GLU A 51 1.94 13.14 4.50
C GLU A 51 1.74 14.12 5.67
N PRO A 52 2.67 15.06 5.91
CA PRO A 52 2.51 16.08 6.94
C PRO A 52 1.17 16.82 6.79
N GLY A 53 0.36 16.86 7.86
CA GLY A 53 -0.93 17.55 7.89
C GLY A 53 -2.12 16.75 7.35
N ALA A 54 -1.93 15.51 6.87
CA ALA A 54 -3.04 14.65 6.52
C ALA A 54 -3.71 14.04 7.77
N ASP A 55 -5.02 13.82 7.72
CA ASP A 55 -5.80 13.14 8.78
C ASP A 55 -5.79 11.61 8.62
N ARG A 56 -5.10 11.10 7.59
CA ARG A 56 -5.03 9.66 7.28
C ARG A 56 -3.74 9.29 6.57
N PRO A 57 -3.30 8.02 6.66
CA PRO A 57 -2.14 7.52 5.92
C PRO A 57 -2.26 7.69 4.41
N THR A 58 -1.13 7.86 3.74
CA THR A 58 -1.05 8.02 2.29
C THR A 58 -1.52 6.74 1.60
N PRO A 59 -2.50 6.79 0.70
CA PRO A 59 -2.95 5.62 -0.05
C PRO A 59 -1.83 5.00 -0.89
N TRP A 60 -1.76 3.67 -0.97
CA TRP A 60 -0.73 2.96 -1.73
C TRP A 60 -0.62 3.44 -3.18
N ARG A 61 -1.76 3.78 -3.80
CA ARG A 61 -1.81 4.28 -5.19
C ARG A 61 -1.09 5.62 -5.41
N THR A 62 -0.96 6.45 -4.38
CA THR A 62 -0.37 7.79 -4.50
C THR A 62 1.10 7.85 -4.10
N ILE A 63 1.63 6.81 -3.45
CA ILE A 63 3.05 6.72 -3.10
C ILE A 63 3.87 6.53 -4.40
N SER A 64 4.99 7.24 -4.53
CA SER A 64 5.93 7.15 -5.67
C SER A 64 7.24 6.50 -5.25
#